data_AF-A0A4R8D7M5-F1
#
_entry.id   AF-A0A4R8D7M5-F1
#
_cell.length_a   1.000
_cell.length_b   1.000
_cell.length_c   1.000
_cell.angle_alpha   90.00
_cell.angle_beta   90.00
_cell.angle_gamma   90.00
#
_symmetry.space_group_name_H-M   'P 1'
#
loop_
_entity.id
_entity.type
_entity.pdbx_description
1 polymer ?
#
loop_
_entity_poly.entity_id
_entity_poly.type
_entity_poly.pdbx_seq_one_letter_code
_entity_poly.pdbx_strand_id
1 'polypeptide(L)'
;MTPLRQEIDRWEADLRNLAQTSSSDGWFLEERRLAEAQHTLVAFRGHILPLLIARPPYDAVVAEFEHLLDDLEDDRNELFRTVHSSASHQRIAETVAALRALGRVALSIQVPVADVH
;
A
#
# COMPACT_ATOMS: atom_id res chain seq x y z
N MET A 1 -20.97 3.11 -2.47
CA MET A 1 -19.54 2.99 -2.12
C MET A 1 -19.26 1.54 -1.79
N THR A 2 -18.20 0.94 -2.34
CA THR A 2 -17.91 -0.48 -2.19
C THR A 2 -16.96 -0.72 -1.01
N PRO A 3 -16.97 -1.91 -0.36
CA PRO A 3 -16.04 -2.21 0.74
C PRO A 3 -14.58 -2.05 0.35
N LEU A 4 -14.19 -2.51 -0.86
CA LEU A 4 -12.83 -2.35 -1.37
C LEU A 4 -12.42 -0.87 -1.48
N ARG A 5 -13.31 -0.01 -1.99
CA ARG A 5 -13.06 1.43 -2.07
C ARG A 5 -12.87 2.06 -0.70
N GLN A 6 -13.72 1.69 0.26
CA GLN A 6 -13.61 2.18 1.64
C GLN A 6 -12.25 1.82 2.25
N GLU A 7 -11.79 0.60 2.04
CA GLU A 7 -10.51 0.14 2.57
C GLU A 7 -9.31 0.83 1.93
N ILE A 8 -9.33 1.02 0.61
CA ILE A 8 -8.27 1.76 -0.10
C ILE A 8 -8.27 3.24 0.31
N ASP A 9 -9.44 3.89 0.36
CA ASP A 9 -9.55 5.30 0.77
C ASP A 9 -9.10 5.50 2.22
N ARG A 10 -9.42 4.56 3.12
CA ARG A 10 -8.97 4.56 4.52
C ARG A 10 -7.45 4.47 4.59
N TRP A 11 -6.86 3.49 3.91
CA TRP A 11 -5.39 3.34 3.88
C TRP A 11 -4.69 4.58 3.31
N GLU A 12 -5.20 5.18 2.23
CA GLU A 12 -4.63 6.42 1.70
C GLU A 12 -4.74 7.60 2.67
N ALA A 13 -5.85 7.71 3.40
CA ALA A 13 -6.02 8.71 4.45
C ALA A 13 -5.03 8.50 5.60
N ASP A 14 -4.84 7.26 6.05
CA ASP A 14 -3.90 6.92 7.11
C ASP A 14 -2.46 7.26 6.71
N LEU A 15 -2.06 6.98 5.46
CA LEU A 15 -0.74 7.38 4.97
C LEU A 15 -0.55 8.89 4.89
N ARG A 16 -1.60 9.65 4.54
CA ARG A 16 -1.54 11.12 4.57
C ARG A 16 -1.39 11.66 5.98
N ASN A 17 -2.13 11.08 6.93
CA ASN A 17 -2.04 11.45 8.34
C ASN A 17 -0.64 11.16 8.88
N LEU A 18 -0.09 9.97 8.58
CA LEU A 18 1.28 9.61 8.95
C LEU A 18 2.31 10.58 8.38
N ALA A 19 2.17 10.97 7.11
CA ALA A 19 3.06 11.95 6.48
C ALA A 19 2.99 13.33 7.15
N GLN A 20 1.80 13.75 7.60
CA GLN A 20 1.61 15.01 8.33
C GLN A 20 2.19 14.95 9.75
N THR A 21 1.84 13.92 10.52
CA THR A 21 2.31 13.72 11.90
C THR A 21 3.83 13.59 11.94
N SER A 22 4.41 12.77 11.08
CA SER A 22 5.86 12.60 11.04
C SER A 22 6.62 13.87 10.66
N SER A 23 6.03 14.74 9.83
CA SER A 23 6.60 16.04 9.52
C SER A 23 6.48 17.02 10.68
N SER A 24 5.36 17.00 11.41
CA SER A 24 5.12 17.85 12.58
C SER A 24 6.05 17.48 13.75
N ASP A 25 6.24 16.18 13.95
CA ASP A 25 6.97 15.63 15.09
C ASP A 25 8.47 15.44 14.80
N GLY A 26 8.93 15.84 13.60
CA GLY A 26 10.36 15.85 13.25
C GLY A 26 10.99 14.46 13.10
N TRP A 27 10.22 13.47 12.66
CA TRP A 27 10.70 12.09 12.52
C TRP A 27 11.83 11.98 11.48
N PHE A 28 12.77 11.08 11.74
CA PHE A 28 13.77 10.69 10.78
C PHE A 28 13.14 9.97 9.57
N LEU A 29 13.81 10.02 8.42
CA LEU A 29 13.33 9.37 7.20
C LEU A 29 13.10 7.86 7.40
N GLU A 30 13.96 7.23 8.18
CA GLU A 30 13.85 5.80 8.50
C GLU A 30 12.57 5.49 9.27
N GLU A 31 12.29 6.22 10.36
CA GLU A 31 11.07 6.07 11.15
C GLU A 31 9.82 6.23 10.29
N ARG A 32 9.85 7.20 9.37
CA ARG A 32 8.78 7.43 8.40
C ARG A 32 8.58 6.25 7.47
N ARG A 33 9.65 5.70 6.90
CA ARG A 33 9.58 4.57 5.96
C ARG A 33 9.18 3.28 6.64
N LEU A 34 9.67 3.01 7.86
CA LEU A 34 9.25 1.88 8.67
C LEU A 34 7.75 1.95 8.97
N ALA A 35 7.26 3.11 9.40
CA ALA A 35 5.85 3.29 9.71
C ALA A 35 4.98 3.17 8.45
N GLU A 36 5.36 3.79 7.33
CA GLU A 36 4.65 3.64 6.05
C GLU A 36 4.55 2.18 5.59
N ALA A 37 5.66 1.43 5.65
CA ALA A 37 5.69 0.02 5.28
C ALA A 37 4.80 -0.81 6.21
N GLN A 38 4.91 -0.61 7.53
CA GLN A 38 4.12 -1.36 8.50
C GLN A 38 2.62 -1.11 8.38
N HIS A 39 2.21 0.16 8.27
CA HIS A 39 0.81 0.51 8.05
C HIS A 39 0.25 -0.08 6.75
N THR A 40 1.05 -0.04 5.68
CA THR A 40 0.65 -0.59 4.39
C THR A 40 0.49 -2.10 4.43
N LEU A 41 1.44 -2.83 5.02
CA LEU A 41 1.36 -4.29 5.15
C LEU A 41 0.14 -4.73 5.96
N VAL A 42 -0.15 -4.05 7.08
CA VAL A 42 -1.32 -4.34 7.92
C VAL A 42 -2.62 -4.09 7.14
N ALA A 43 -2.74 -2.94 6.48
CA ALA A 43 -3.93 -2.59 5.71
C ALA A 43 -4.18 -3.60 4.57
N PHE A 44 -3.15 -3.92 3.80
CA PHE A 44 -3.29 -4.79 2.65
C PHE A 44 -3.56 -6.24 3.01
N ARG A 45 -2.71 -6.84 3.86
CA ARG A 45 -2.85 -8.26 4.21
C ARG A 45 -4.06 -8.52 5.11
N GLY A 46 -4.41 -7.56 5.98
CA GLY A 46 -5.54 -7.70 6.90
C GLY A 46 -6.90 -7.39 6.29
N HIS A 47 -6.97 -6.49 5.30
CA HIS A 47 -8.25 -5.93 4.85
C HIS A 47 -8.43 -5.90 3.33
N ILE A 48 -7.45 -5.43 2.55
CA ILE A 48 -7.63 -5.22 1.10
C ILE A 48 -7.53 -6.52 0.31
N LEU A 49 -6.46 -7.31 0.50
CA LEU A 49 -6.25 -8.58 -0.21
C LEU A 49 -7.42 -9.56 0.00
N PRO A 50 -7.92 -9.79 1.24
CA PRO A 50 -9.08 -10.66 1.44
C PRO A 50 -10.32 -10.25 0.63
N LEU A 51 -10.56 -8.95 0.46
CA LEU A 51 -11.68 -8.44 -0.32
C LEU A 51 -11.51 -8.69 -1.83
N LEU A 52 -10.27 -8.61 -2.33
CA LEU A 52 -9.94 -8.89 -3.72
C LEU A 52 -10.01 -10.38 -4.03
N ILE A 53 -9.42 -11.22 -3.18
CA ILE A 53 -9.43 -12.69 -3.33
C ILE A 53 -10.87 -13.24 -3.31
N ALA A 54 -11.73 -12.68 -2.48
CA ALA A 54 -13.10 -13.16 -2.35
C ALA A 54 -13.97 -12.93 -3.60
N ARG A 55 -13.51 -12.16 -4.60
CA ARG A 55 -14.33 -11.77 -5.76
C ARG A 55 -13.50 -11.74 -7.06
N PRO A 56 -13.87 -12.50 -8.10
CA PRO A 56 -13.33 -12.25 -9.44
C PRO A 56 -13.68 -10.83 -9.94
N PRO A 57 -12.92 -10.24 -10.87
CA PRO A 57 -11.82 -10.81 -11.65
C PRO A 57 -10.43 -10.30 -11.22
N TYR A 58 -10.12 -10.27 -9.92
CA TYR A 58 -8.90 -9.63 -9.43
C TYR A 58 -7.64 -10.52 -9.41
N ASP A 59 -7.68 -11.76 -9.92
CA ASP A 59 -6.58 -12.73 -9.76
C ASP A 59 -5.19 -12.17 -10.15
N ALA A 60 -5.10 -11.51 -11.32
CA ALA A 60 -3.84 -10.90 -11.75
C ALA A 60 -3.41 -9.73 -10.86
N VAL A 61 -4.38 -8.92 -10.41
CA VAL A 61 -4.13 -7.78 -9.52
C VAL A 61 -3.71 -8.25 -8.12
N VAL A 62 -4.30 -9.35 -7.64
CA VAL A 62 -3.95 -9.99 -6.36
C VAL A 62 -2.51 -10.47 -6.39
N ALA A 63 -2.09 -11.18 -7.44
CA ALA A 63 -0.71 -11.67 -7.56
C ALA A 63 0.31 -10.53 -7.54
N GLU A 64 0.04 -9.43 -8.25
CA GLU A 64 0.92 -8.25 -8.23
C GLU A 64 0.93 -7.55 -6.86
N PHE A 65 -0.21 -7.50 -6.16
CA PHE A 65 -0.23 -6.99 -4.79
C PHE A 65 0.60 -7.85 -3.85
N GLU A 66 0.45 -9.17 -3.91
CA GLU A 66 1.22 -10.09 -3.08
C GLU A 66 2.72 -9.92 -3.31
N HIS A 67 3.17 -9.87 -4.57
CA HIS A 67 4.57 -9.66 -4.91
C HIS A 67 5.12 -8.35 -4.31
N LEU A 68 4.41 -7.23 -4.51
CA LEU A 68 4.82 -5.93 -3.98
C LEU A 68 4.82 -5.90 -2.45
N LEU A 69 3.91 -6.61 -1.79
CA LEU A 69 3.84 -6.66 -0.33
C LEU A 69 4.96 -7.51 0.27
N ASP A 70 5.38 -8.57 -0.42
CA ASP A 70 6.53 -9.37 0.00
C ASP A 70 7.83 -8.56 -0.11
N ASP A 71 8.02 -7.85 -1.23
CA ASP A 71 9.16 -6.94 -1.40
C ASP A 71 9.16 -5.82 -0.34
N LEU A 72 7.98 -5.26 -0.02
CA LEU A 72 7.84 -4.23 1.02
C LEU A 72 8.20 -4.76 2.41
N GLU A 73 7.83 -6.01 2.71
CA GLU A 73 8.19 -6.67 3.96
C GLU A 73 9.70 -6.89 4.07
N ASP A 74 10.34 -7.33 2.99
CA ASP A 74 11.79 -7.52 2.96
C ASP A 74 12.54 -6.20 3.15
N ASP A 75 12.12 -5.13 2.48
CA ASP A 75 12.75 -3.82 2.65
C ASP A 75 12.52 -3.23 4.04
N ARG A 76 11.33 -3.41 4.63
CA ARG A 76 11.05 -3.04 6.03
C ARG A 76 11.97 -3.80 6.98
N ASN A 77 12.09 -5.12 6.79
CA ASN A 77 12.94 -5.98 7.61
C ASN A 77 14.42 -5.59 7.48
N GLU A 78 14.84 -5.18 6.28
CA GLU A 78 16.17 -4.66 6.05
C GLU A 78 16.41 -3.35 6.79
N LEU A 79 15.49 -2.37 6.72
CA LEU A 79 15.63 -1.13 7.51
C LEU A 79 15.71 -1.40 9.02
N PHE A 80 14.92 -2.34 9.53
CA PHE A 80 15.02 -2.76 10.94
C PHE A 80 16.41 -3.31 11.31
N ARG A 81 17.09 -3.96 10.37
CA ARG A 81 18.44 -4.53 10.58
C ARG A 81 19.55 -3.52 10.30
N THR A 82 19.36 -2.65 9.31
CA THR A 82 20.35 -1.70 8.81
C THR A 82 19.75 -0.30 8.75
N VAL A 83 19.97 0.43 9.85
CA VAL A 83 19.43 1.77 10.18
C VAL A 83 19.69 2.85 9.09
N HIS A 84 20.51 2.59 8.06
CA HIS A 84 20.96 3.62 7.09
C HIS A 84 20.94 3.19 5.61
N SER A 85 20.20 2.14 5.24
CA SER A 85 20.11 1.76 3.81
C SER A 85 19.25 2.74 3.01
N SER A 86 19.90 3.73 2.37
CA SER A 86 19.23 4.69 1.48
C SER A 86 18.46 4.01 0.33
N ALA A 87 18.95 2.85 -0.12
CA ALA A 87 18.28 2.04 -1.13
C ALA A 87 16.95 1.48 -0.61
N SER A 88 16.90 1.00 0.64
CA SER A 88 15.65 0.50 1.25
C SER A 88 14.64 1.63 1.48
N HIS A 89 15.08 2.84 1.84
CA HIS A 89 14.19 4.00 1.93
C HIS A 89 13.50 4.34 0.60
N GLN A 90 14.24 4.26 -0.50
CA GLN A 90 13.72 4.54 -1.84
C GLN A 90 12.75 3.45 -2.28
N ARG A 91 13.16 2.17 -2.16
CA ARG A 91 12.31 1.05 -2.59
C ARG A 91 11.00 0.99 -1.82
N ILE A 92 10.98 1.23 -0.51
CA ILE A 92 9.72 1.34 0.25
C ILE A 92 8.80 2.42 -0.34
N ALA A 93 9.34 3.60 -0.66
CA ALA A 93 8.55 4.68 -1.23
C ALA A 93 7.96 4.31 -2.60
N GLU A 94 8.77 3.66 -3.44
CA GLU A 94 8.37 3.20 -4.77
C GLU A 94 7.32 2.10 -4.70
N THR A 95 7.52 1.11 -3.83
CA THR A 95 6.56 0.01 -3.60
C THR A 95 5.23 0.55 -3.07
N VAL A 96 5.23 1.47 -2.12
CA VAL A 96 3.99 2.12 -1.65
C VAL A 96 3.31 2.91 -2.77
N ALA A 97 4.06 3.57 -3.65
CA ALA A 97 3.49 4.26 -4.82
C ALA A 97 2.89 3.27 -5.85
N ALA A 98 3.56 2.15 -6.09
CA ALA A 98 3.06 1.08 -6.96
C ALA A 98 1.77 0.48 -6.41
N LEU A 99 1.70 0.22 -5.10
CA LEU A 99 0.49 -0.24 -4.42
C LEU A 99 -0.67 0.76 -4.57
N ARG A 100 -0.41 2.08 -4.50
CA ARG A 100 -1.45 3.09 -4.77
C ARG A 100 -1.95 3.04 -6.21
N ALA A 101 -1.04 2.92 -7.17
CA ALA A 101 -1.40 2.83 -8.59
C ALA A 101 -2.24 1.58 -8.86
N LEU A 102 -1.83 0.43 -8.34
CA LEU A 102 -2.54 -0.84 -8.49
C LEU A 102 -3.89 -0.82 -7.76
N GLY A 103 -3.98 -0.15 -6.60
CA GLY A 103 -5.25 0.11 -5.90
C GLY A 103 -6.26 0.84 -6.78
N ARG A 104 -5.82 1.86 -7.53
CA ARG A 104 -6.69 2.57 -8.48
C ARG A 104 -7.13 1.69 -9.63
N VAL A 105 -6.26 0.81 -10.13
CA VAL A 105 -6.62 -0.19 -11.16
C VAL A 105 -7.69 -1.14 -10.62
N ALA A 106 -7.52 -1.68 -9.42
CA ALA A 106 -8.51 -2.52 -8.76
C ALA A 106 -9.88 -1.82 -8.64
N LEU A 107 -9.88 -0.54 -8.29
CA LEU A 107 -11.10 0.26 -8.21
C LEU A 107 -11.74 0.56 -9.58
N SER A 108 -10.95 0.66 -10.65
CA SER A 108 -11.48 0.85 -12.01
C SER A 108 -12.15 -0.41 -12.56
N ILE A 109 -11.65 -1.60 -12.22
CA ILE A 109 -12.28 -2.88 -12.58
C ILE A 109 -13.66 -3.02 -11.91
N GLN A 110 -13.80 -2.48 -10.70
CA GLN A 110 -15.05 -2.53 -9.94
C GLN A 110 -16.16 -1.63 -10.52
N VAL A 111 -15.79 -0.57 -11.24
CA VAL A 111 -16.75 0.24 -11.99
C VAL A 111 -16.99 -0.51 -13.31
N PRO A 112 -18.18 -1.10 -13.54
CA PRO A 112 -18.45 -1.69 -14.84
C PRO A 112 -18.23 -0.61 -15.90
N VAL A 113 -17.70 -1.00 -17.06
CA VAL A 113 -17.80 -0.20 -18.29
C VAL A 113 -19.29 -0.08 -18.63
N ALA A 114 -19.98 0.79 -17.92
CA ALA A 114 -21.33 1.24 -18.17
C ALA A 114 -21.16 2.71 -18.53
N ASP A 115 -20.80 2.96 -19.79
CA ASP A 115 -21.07 4.19 -20.57
C ASP A 115 -20.14 4.24 -21.79
N VAL A 116 -20.37 3.32 -22.74
CA VAL A 116 -20.09 3.60 -24.15
C VAL A 116 -21.35 3.20 -24.91
N HIS A 117 -22.31 4.13 -24.96
CA HIS A 117 -23.40 4.14 -25.93
C HIS A 117 -22.96 4.91 -27.17
#